data_AF-A0A7S1AJP6-F1
#
_entry.id   AF-A0A7S1AJP6-F1
#
_cell.length_a   1.000
_cell.length_b   1.000
_cell.length_c   1.000
_cell.angle_alpha   90.00
_cell.angle_beta   90.00
_cell.angle_gamma   90.00
#
_symmetry.space_group_name_H-M   'P 1'
#
loop_
_entity.id
_entity.type
_entity.pdbx_description
1 polymer ?
#
loop_
_entity_poly.entity_id
_entity_poly.type
_entity_poly.pdbx_seq_one_letter_code
_entity_poly.pdbx_strand_id
1 'polypeptide(L)'
;KEREEREKAKKKAAQKEKEKEREERERREKAKKAQEKMREKTSRQKQEPVVTGSARDRLRSRNSQTKQDMAAQARLEEKNVELRAKKLAELKERFSGKAARGDAKAGDGAQKLTRYKAYSSFDQIPKEVLSRPGRLYMDLDKEVLLAPINGCFVPFHARMIKNMARQTEGGVQFLRVNFFTPGNGKGVDDFPAAGPRRAYIKELSFRCEEAVNMDTVLRSFKEVQKRMKQKEDGGEVQQSTGELRRLGSFPCLRDLSMRPIFGTGRRSVGTLEAHQNGFRFNLSGGKDKVDVLYSSVRNAIFEPCEGSMVVLIHLRMKNPIMVAKKKTL
;
A
#
# COMPACT_ATOMS: atom_id res chain seq x y z
N LYS A 1 -45.59 24.06 10.63
CA LYS A 1 -44.89 22.81 10.27
C LYS A 1 -43.52 23.06 9.63
N GLU A 2 -43.40 23.58 8.41
CA GLU A 2 -42.09 23.77 7.73
C GLU A 2 -41.15 24.80 8.42
N ARG A 3 -41.72 25.87 9.01
CA ARG A 3 -40.96 26.89 9.76
C ARG A 3 -40.42 26.36 11.11
N GLU A 4 -41.16 25.47 11.77
CA GLU A 4 -40.73 24.84 13.03
C GLU A 4 -39.64 23.78 12.81
N GLU A 5 -39.70 23.04 11.70
CA GLU A 5 -38.63 22.09 11.34
C GLU A 5 -37.31 22.81 11.03
N ARG A 6 -37.36 23.95 10.32
CA ARG A 6 -36.17 24.78 10.09
C ARG A 6 -35.59 25.34 11.38
N GLU A 7 -36.42 25.70 12.35
CA GLU A 7 -35.96 26.20 13.64
C GLU A 7 -35.32 25.09 14.50
N LYS A 8 -35.90 23.88 14.49
CA LYS A 8 -35.32 22.70 15.13
C LYS A 8 -33.99 22.28 14.49
N ALA A 9 -33.89 22.35 13.16
CA ALA A 9 -32.65 22.08 12.44
C ALA A 9 -31.53 23.08 12.79
N LYS A 10 -31.87 24.38 12.89
CA LYS A 10 -30.91 25.42 13.32
C LYS A 10 -30.44 25.23 14.76
N LYS A 11 -31.34 24.90 15.69
CA LYS A 11 -30.96 24.62 17.09
C LYS A 11 -30.05 23.40 17.21
N LYS A 12 -30.32 22.34 16.43
CA LYS A 12 -29.50 21.12 16.39
C LYS A 12 -28.12 21.36 15.76
N ALA A 13 -28.02 22.23 14.75
CA ALA A 13 -26.75 22.62 14.16
C ALA A 13 -25.90 23.44 15.14
N ALA A 14 -26.49 24.43 15.81
CA ALA A 14 -25.81 25.25 16.82
C ALA A 14 -25.32 24.42 18.02
N GLN A 15 -26.07 23.40 18.43
CA GLN A 15 -25.67 22.49 19.51
C GLN A 15 -24.48 21.61 19.11
N LYS A 16 -24.46 21.10 17.87
CA LYS A 16 -23.31 20.35 17.33
C LYS A 16 -22.04 21.19 17.19
N GLU A 17 -22.19 22.47 16.87
CA GLU A 17 -21.05 23.39 16.73
C GLU A 17 -20.41 23.69 18.10
N LYS A 18 -21.23 23.94 19.12
CA LYS A 18 -20.77 24.11 20.52
C LYS A 18 -20.08 22.86 21.07
N GLU A 19 -20.57 21.68 20.70
CA GLU A 19 -19.96 20.40 21.13
C GLU A 19 -18.58 20.20 20.49
N LYS A 20 -18.43 20.54 19.20
CA LYS A 20 -17.13 20.51 18.50
C LYS A 20 -16.11 21.49 19.09
N GLU A 21 -16.53 22.72 19.40
CA GLU A 21 -15.65 23.70 20.04
C GLU A 21 -15.16 23.25 21.41
N ARG A 22 -16.04 22.58 22.19
CA ARG A 22 -15.67 22.01 23.49
C ARG A 22 -14.65 20.90 23.36
N GLU A 23 -14.83 19.98 22.41
CA GLU A 23 -13.87 18.90 22.14
C GLU A 23 -12.51 19.44 21.68
N GLU A 24 -12.50 20.48 20.85
CA GLU A 24 -11.24 21.09 20.39
C GLU A 24 -10.49 21.78 21.54
N ARG A 25 -11.22 22.46 22.44
CA ARG A 25 -10.64 23.08 23.63
C ARG A 25 -10.03 22.04 24.57
N GLU A 26 -10.70 20.92 24.80
CA GLU A 26 -10.17 19.82 25.61
C GLU A 26 -8.93 19.18 24.99
N ARG A 27 -8.87 19.03 23.66
CA ARG A 27 -7.67 18.54 22.95
C ARG A 27 -6.48 19.49 23.08
N ARG A 28 -6.71 20.81 22.95
CA ARG A 28 -5.66 21.82 23.12
C ARG A 28 -5.13 21.85 24.56
N GLU A 29 -5.98 21.66 25.56
CA GLU A 29 -5.56 21.62 26.96
C GLU A 29 -4.75 20.36 27.29
N LYS A 30 -5.15 19.20 26.76
CA LYS A 30 -4.37 17.94 26.89
C LYS A 30 -3.00 18.06 26.22
N ALA A 31 -2.91 18.72 25.06
CA ALA A 31 -1.62 18.96 24.37
C ALA A 31 -0.70 19.88 25.18
N LYS A 32 -1.23 20.96 25.80
CA LYS A 32 -0.45 21.84 26.68
C LYS A 32 0.09 21.09 27.91
N LYS A 33 -0.76 20.31 28.59
CA LYS A 33 -0.35 19.48 29.73
C LYS A 33 0.71 18.43 29.36
N ALA A 34 0.66 17.89 28.14
CA ALA A 34 1.67 16.96 27.65
C ALA A 34 3.02 17.63 27.39
N GLN A 35 3.03 18.84 26.79
CA GLN A 35 4.26 19.62 26.59
C GLN A 35 4.91 20.06 27.91
N GLU A 36 4.11 20.44 28.90
CA GLU A 36 4.60 20.84 30.22
C GLU A 36 5.25 19.67 30.96
N LYS A 37 4.63 18.49 30.95
CA LYS A 37 5.22 17.25 31.50
C LYS A 37 6.51 16.84 30.79
N MET A 38 6.62 17.11 29.48
CA MET A 38 7.83 16.80 28.72
C MET A 38 8.97 17.74 29.12
N ARG A 39 8.67 19.04 29.30
CA ARG A 39 9.65 20.04 29.80
C ARG A 39 10.12 19.75 31.22
N GLU A 40 9.23 19.32 32.12
CA GLU A 40 9.61 18.99 33.50
C GLU A 40 10.47 17.71 33.60
N LYS A 41 10.27 16.75 32.69
CA LYS A 41 11.16 15.58 32.58
C LYS A 41 12.55 15.95 32.06
N THR A 42 12.66 16.92 31.16
CA THR A 42 13.97 17.39 30.65
C THR A 42 14.74 18.22 31.68
N SER A 43 14.06 18.90 32.62
CA SER A 43 14.72 19.68 33.67
C SER A 43 15.24 18.84 34.83
N ARG A 44 14.59 17.71 35.16
CA ARG A 44 15.03 16.81 36.25
C ARG A 44 16.24 15.92 35.90
N GLN A 45 16.61 15.78 34.63
CA GLN A 45 17.69 14.90 34.20
C GLN A 45 19.08 15.58 34.19
N LYS A 46 19.23 16.76 34.81
CA LYS A 46 20.42 17.62 34.72
C LYS A 46 21.08 18.01 36.05
N GLN A 47 20.92 17.21 37.11
CA GLN A 47 21.62 17.44 38.39
C GLN A 47 22.32 16.18 38.91
N GLU A 48 23.65 16.17 38.80
CA GLU A 48 24.57 15.45 39.67
C GLU A 48 25.74 16.40 40.06
N PRO A 49 26.39 16.21 41.22
CA PRO A 49 27.18 17.24 41.89
C PRO A 49 28.63 17.30 41.38
N VAL A 50 29.21 18.50 41.33
CA VAL A 50 30.62 18.71 40.93
C VAL A 50 31.47 19.16 42.13
N VAL A 51 32.55 18.41 42.33
CA VAL A 51 33.62 18.59 43.32
C VAL A 51 34.48 19.83 43.01
N THR A 52 35.00 20.40 44.10
CA THR A 52 35.82 21.60 44.25
C THR A 52 37.05 21.67 43.32
N GLY A 53 37.31 22.85 42.75
CA GLY A 53 38.53 23.14 42.00
C GLY A 53 38.47 24.48 41.23
N SER A 54 39.39 25.38 41.59
CA SER A 54 39.68 26.74 41.09
C SER A 54 38.85 27.31 39.92
N ALA A 55 38.17 28.43 40.18
CA ALA A 55 37.15 29.05 39.33
C ALA A 55 37.65 29.87 38.13
N ARG A 56 38.97 30.12 38.00
CA ARG A 56 39.49 31.06 36.98
C ARG A 56 39.92 30.41 35.66
N ASP A 57 40.46 29.19 35.67
CA ASP A 57 40.86 28.48 34.42
C ASP A 57 39.69 27.75 33.74
N ARG A 58 38.70 27.31 34.52
CA ARG A 58 37.50 26.62 34.01
C ARG A 58 36.59 27.54 33.17
N LEU A 59 36.63 28.86 33.40
CA LEU A 59 35.77 29.82 32.68
C LEU A 59 36.28 30.10 31.25
N ARG A 60 37.59 30.04 31.03
CA ARG A 60 38.21 30.28 29.71
C ARG A 60 38.10 29.06 28.79
N SER A 61 38.36 27.85 29.31
CA SER A 61 38.21 26.60 28.55
C SER A 61 36.74 26.29 28.20
N ARG A 62 35.80 26.59 29.11
CA ARG A 62 34.36 26.45 28.83
C ARG A 62 33.89 27.42 27.74
N ASN A 63 34.42 28.65 27.67
CA ASN A 63 34.07 29.61 26.63
C ASN A 63 34.63 29.23 25.24
N SER A 64 35.83 28.64 25.15
CA SER A 64 36.36 28.14 23.87
C SER A 64 35.59 26.92 23.37
N GLN A 65 35.23 26.00 24.26
CA GLN A 65 34.47 24.80 23.91
C GLN A 65 33.04 25.16 23.49
N THR A 66 32.37 26.08 24.21
CA THR A 66 31.02 26.54 23.84
C THR A 66 31.01 27.27 22.49
N LYS A 67 32.08 28.01 22.15
CA LYS A 67 32.23 28.64 20.83
C LYS A 67 32.46 27.61 19.71
N GLN A 68 33.24 26.56 19.97
CA GLN A 68 33.43 25.46 19.01
C GLN A 68 32.16 24.64 18.80
N ASP A 69 31.41 24.36 19.87
CA ASP A 69 30.15 23.63 19.80
C ASP A 69 29.06 24.44 19.08
N MET A 70 28.99 25.75 19.32
CA MET A 70 28.10 26.66 18.57
C MET A 70 28.48 26.75 17.09
N ALA A 71 29.78 26.77 16.77
CA ALA A 71 30.25 26.75 15.38
C ALA A 71 29.98 25.40 14.69
N ALA A 72 30.08 24.29 15.42
CA ALA A 72 29.74 22.96 14.92
C ALA A 72 28.22 22.81 14.71
N GLN A 73 27.40 23.34 15.61
CA GLN A 73 25.94 23.38 15.48
C GLN A 73 25.50 24.25 14.30
N ALA A 74 26.08 25.45 14.13
CA ALA A 74 25.80 26.32 12.99
C ALA A 74 26.14 25.63 11.65
N ARG A 75 27.30 24.95 11.56
CA ARG A 75 27.67 24.16 10.37
C ARG A 75 26.73 22.98 10.11
N LEU A 76 26.19 22.36 11.17
CA LEU A 76 25.22 21.29 11.05
C LEU A 76 23.87 21.81 10.57
N GLU A 77 23.44 22.98 11.05
CA GLU A 77 22.21 23.65 10.63
C GLU A 77 22.27 24.09 9.17
N GLU A 78 23.38 24.69 8.73
CA GLU A 78 23.62 25.03 7.33
C GLU A 78 23.54 23.79 6.42
N LYS A 79 24.24 22.70 6.80
CA LYS A 79 24.14 21.42 6.07
C LYS A 79 22.73 20.85 6.07
N ASN A 80 22.00 20.98 7.17
CA ASN A 80 20.61 20.50 7.26
C ASN A 80 19.65 21.34 6.42
N VAL A 81 19.87 22.65 6.32
CA VAL A 81 19.10 23.53 5.43
C VAL A 81 19.39 23.18 3.98
N GLU A 82 20.66 22.97 3.61
CA GLU A 82 21.04 22.55 2.27
C GLU A 82 20.47 21.16 1.91
N LEU A 83 20.54 20.20 2.84
CA LEU A 83 19.92 18.87 2.70
C LEU A 83 18.40 18.96 2.55
N ARG A 84 17.73 19.84 3.31
CA ARG A 84 16.28 20.08 3.17
C ARG A 84 15.96 20.70 1.82
N ALA A 85 16.76 21.67 1.36
CA ALA A 85 16.58 22.30 0.06
C ALA A 85 16.77 21.30 -1.09
N LYS A 86 17.82 20.46 -1.03
CA LYS A 86 18.05 19.37 -1.99
C LYS A 86 16.90 18.36 -1.99
N LYS A 87 16.44 17.93 -0.80
CA LYS A 87 15.28 17.02 -0.69
C LYS A 87 13.98 17.67 -1.19
N LEU A 88 13.78 18.97 -0.95
CA LEU A 88 12.62 19.71 -1.46
C LEU A 88 12.67 19.90 -2.98
N ALA A 89 13.85 20.13 -3.55
CA ALA A 89 14.06 20.19 -4.98
C ALA A 89 13.81 18.81 -5.63
N GLU A 90 14.38 17.75 -5.05
CA GLU A 90 14.13 16.36 -5.47
C GLU A 90 12.64 16.01 -5.35
N LEU A 91 11.96 16.40 -4.27
CA LEU A 91 10.51 16.22 -4.12
C LEU A 91 9.73 17.01 -5.15
N LYS A 92 10.10 18.27 -5.42
CA LYS A 92 9.46 19.08 -6.46
C LYS A 92 9.63 18.45 -7.82
N GLU A 93 10.83 17.99 -8.17
CA GLU A 93 11.13 17.34 -9.45
C GLU A 93 10.37 16.02 -9.60
N ARG A 94 10.33 15.18 -8.54
CA ARG A 94 9.52 13.95 -8.48
C ARG A 94 8.02 14.22 -8.64
N PHE A 95 7.52 15.35 -8.14
CA PHE A 95 6.10 15.72 -8.24
C PHE A 95 5.77 16.52 -9.51
N SER A 96 6.73 17.19 -10.15
CA SER A 96 6.52 18.01 -11.35
C SER A 96 6.76 17.25 -12.66
N GLY A 97 7.47 16.12 -12.64
CA GLY A 97 7.75 15.34 -13.84
C GLY A 97 7.58 13.84 -13.64
N LYS A 98 6.55 13.26 -14.29
CA LYS A 98 6.45 11.87 -14.84
C LYS A 98 7.06 10.67 -14.06
N ALA A 99 7.34 10.80 -12.77
CA ALA A 99 7.95 9.77 -11.93
C ALA A 99 7.36 9.78 -10.51
N ALA A 100 6.06 10.06 -10.39
CA ALA A 100 5.35 9.97 -9.12
C ALA A 100 5.07 8.50 -8.75
N ARG A 101 6.10 7.82 -8.22
CA ARG A 101 6.12 7.10 -6.93
C ARG A 101 7.11 5.93 -6.92
N GLY A 102 8.34 6.23 -6.54
CA GLY A 102 9.19 5.29 -5.82
C GLY A 102 8.68 5.15 -4.37
N ASP A 103 8.39 3.90 -4.00
CA ASP A 103 8.26 3.35 -2.63
C ASP A 103 7.13 3.88 -1.72
N ALA A 104 5.93 3.36 -1.95
CA ALA A 104 5.21 2.51 -0.97
C ALA A 104 3.85 2.08 -1.54
N LYS A 105 3.71 0.79 -1.84
CA LYS A 105 2.43 0.11 -2.18
C LYS A 105 1.72 0.51 -3.48
N ALA A 106 2.45 0.85 -4.53
CA ALA A 106 1.93 0.74 -5.89
C ALA A 106 2.71 -0.37 -6.58
N GLY A 107 2.12 -1.56 -6.64
CA GLY A 107 2.67 -2.61 -7.48
C GLY A 107 2.76 -2.10 -8.91
N ASP A 108 3.90 -2.36 -9.55
CA ASP A 108 4.21 -2.24 -10.97
C ASP A 108 3.30 -3.11 -11.88
N GLY A 109 2.05 -3.31 -11.47
CA GLY A 109 1.05 -4.16 -12.10
C GLY A 109 -0.22 -3.43 -12.52
N ALA A 110 -0.35 -2.13 -12.25
CA ALA A 110 -1.44 -1.32 -12.79
C ALA A 110 -1.20 -1.08 -14.28
N GLN A 111 -1.42 -2.12 -15.09
CA GLN A 111 -1.43 -1.98 -16.53
C GLN A 111 -2.51 -0.94 -16.89
N LYS A 112 -2.11 0.06 -17.68
CA LYS A 112 -3.00 1.09 -18.21
C LYS A 112 -4.27 0.43 -18.74
N LEU A 113 -5.44 0.99 -18.44
CA LEU A 113 -6.73 0.43 -18.86
C LEU A 113 -6.81 0.22 -20.38
N THR A 114 -5.99 0.94 -21.15
CA THR A 114 -5.83 0.81 -22.61
C THR A 114 -5.36 -0.58 -23.08
N ARG A 115 -4.70 -1.37 -22.23
CA ARG A 115 -4.18 -2.69 -22.61
C ARG A 115 -5.28 -3.76 -22.65
N TYR A 116 -6.38 -3.52 -21.96
CA TYR A 116 -7.46 -4.49 -21.81
C TYR A 116 -8.46 -4.34 -22.96
N LYS A 117 -8.51 -5.36 -23.81
CA LYS A 117 -9.46 -5.47 -24.94
C LYS A 117 -10.49 -6.55 -24.60
N ALA A 118 -11.78 -6.23 -24.74
CA ALA A 118 -12.86 -7.16 -24.43
C ALA A 118 -12.99 -8.26 -25.51
N TYR A 119 -13.33 -7.85 -26.74
CA TYR A 119 -13.33 -8.72 -27.92
C TYR A 119 -12.57 -8.05 -29.05
N SER A 120 -11.92 -8.85 -29.91
CA SER A 120 -11.23 -8.32 -31.10
C SER A 120 -12.09 -8.33 -32.35
N SER A 121 -13.05 -9.26 -32.43
CA SER A 121 -13.98 -9.44 -33.56
C SER A 121 -15.36 -9.84 -33.05
N PHE A 122 -16.40 -9.62 -33.87
CA PHE A 122 -17.79 -9.96 -33.51
C PHE A 122 -18.01 -11.47 -33.32
N ASP A 123 -17.34 -12.32 -34.10
CA ASP A 123 -17.46 -13.79 -34.06
C ASP A 123 -17.04 -14.41 -32.73
N GLN A 124 -16.32 -13.64 -31.92
CA GLN A 124 -15.83 -14.05 -30.62
C GLN A 124 -16.89 -13.96 -29.51
N ILE A 125 -18.03 -13.33 -29.80
CA ILE A 125 -19.16 -13.20 -28.87
C ILE A 125 -19.92 -14.53 -28.89
N PRO A 126 -20.20 -15.16 -27.73
CA PRO A 126 -20.92 -16.42 -27.69
C PRO A 126 -22.28 -16.34 -28.40
N LYS A 127 -22.51 -17.23 -29.37
CA LYS A 127 -23.74 -17.25 -30.18
C LYS A 127 -25.00 -17.48 -29.35
N GLU A 128 -24.88 -18.19 -28.22
CA GLU A 128 -25.95 -18.41 -27.24
C GLU A 128 -26.42 -17.13 -26.54
N VAL A 129 -25.56 -16.12 -26.46
CA VAL A 129 -25.91 -14.80 -25.91
C VAL A 129 -26.66 -13.98 -26.96
N LEU A 130 -26.21 -14.07 -28.22
CA LEU A 130 -26.86 -13.40 -29.35
C LEU A 130 -28.27 -13.94 -29.62
N SER A 131 -28.55 -15.21 -29.29
CA SER A 131 -29.87 -15.82 -29.43
C SER A 131 -30.87 -15.44 -28.34
N ARG A 132 -30.43 -14.81 -27.23
CA ARG A 132 -31.28 -14.38 -26.11
C ARG A 132 -31.20 -12.86 -25.92
N PRO A 133 -31.98 -12.07 -26.68
CA PRO A 133 -31.92 -10.62 -26.61
C PRO A 133 -32.38 -10.11 -25.23
N GLY A 134 -31.71 -9.07 -24.72
CA GLY A 134 -32.13 -8.33 -23.53
C GLY A 134 -31.63 -8.88 -22.18
N ARG A 135 -30.90 -10.00 -22.14
CA ARG A 135 -30.31 -10.53 -20.90
C ARG A 135 -28.88 -10.06 -20.71
N LEU A 136 -28.52 -9.68 -19.48
CA LEU A 136 -27.11 -9.48 -19.12
C LEU A 136 -26.38 -10.83 -19.12
N TYR A 137 -25.18 -10.85 -19.66
CA TYR A 137 -24.33 -12.04 -19.68
C TYR A 137 -22.90 -11.69 -19.27
N MET A 138 -22.24 -12.61 -18.56
CA MET A 138 -20.84 -12.47 -18.22
C MET A 138 -20.03 -13.63 -18.80
N ASP A 139 -19.06 -13.28 -19.63
CA ASP A 139 -18.07 -14.19 -20.19
C ASP A 139 -16.94 -14.39 -19.15
N LEU A 140 -16.84 -15.60 -18.62
CA LEU A 140 -15.84 -15.98 -17.61
C LEU A 140 -14.44 -16.21 -18.20
N ASP A 141 -14.36 -16.55 -19.48
CA ASP A 141 -13.10 -16.85 -20.17
C ASP A 141 -12.38 -15.57 -20.55
N LYS A 142 -13.13 -14.60 -21.09
CA LYS A 142 -12.58 -13.29 -21.50
C LYS A 142 -12.76 -12.21 -20.45
N GLU A 143 -13.43 -12.51 -19.34
CA GLU A 143 -13.62 -11.59 -18.21
C GLU A 143 -14.38 -10.31 -18.64
N VAL A 144 -15.43 -10.48 -19.47
CA VAL A 144 -16.23 -9.41 -20.08
C VAL A 144 -17.70 -9.49 -19.67
N LEU A 145 -18.28 -8.35 -19.32
CA LEU A 145 -19.72 -8.17 -19.17
C LEU A 145 -20.32 -7.74 -20.50
N LEU A 146 -21.23 -8.53 -21.05
CA LEU A 146 -22.05 -8.17 -22.21
C LEU A 146 -23.34 -7.54 -21.72
N ALA A 147 -23.49 -6.24 -21.98
CA ALA A 147 -24.65 -5.47 -21.58
C ALA A 147 -25.52 -5.08 -22.78
N PRO A 148 -26.84 -5.36 -22.76
CA PRO A 148 -27.73 -4.96 -23.85
C PRO A 148 -28.00 -3.44 -23.77
N ILE A 149 -27.63 -2.71 -24.81
CA ILE A 149 -27.89 -1.28 -24.98
C ILE A 149 -28.59 -1.11 -26.33
N ASN A 150 -29.85 -0.67 -26.31
CA ASN A 150 -30.68 -0.44 -27.50
C ASN A 150 -30.71 -1.62 -28.48
N GLY A 151 -30.82 -2.85 -27.95
CA GLY A 151 -30.87 -4.07 -28.77
C GLY A 151 -29.50 -4.59 -29.23
N CYS A 152 -28.41 -3.87 -28.98
CA CYS A 152 -27.05 -4.32 -29.27
C CYS A 152 -26.32 -4.71 -27.98
N PHE A 153 -25.51 -5.78 -28.03
CA PHE A 153 -24.64 -6.14 -26.91
C PHE A 153 -23.36 -5.30 -26.93
N VAL A 154 -23.12 -4.58 -25.84
CA VAL A 154 -21.91 -3.79 -25.64
C VAL A 154 -21.01 -4.48 -24.62
N PRO A 155 -19.77 -4.86 -25.02
CA PRO A 155 -18.83 -5.55 -24.15
C PRO A 155 -18.07 -4.58 -23.25
N PHE A 156 -18.08 -4.86 -21.94
CA PHE A 156 -17.33 -4.14 -20.92
C PHE A 156 -16.38 -5.08 -20.19
N HIS A 157 -15.07 -4.85 -20.28
CA HIS A 157 -14.12 -5.68 -19.54
C HIS A 157 -14.29 -5.46 -18.03
N ALA A 158 -14.26 -6.55 -17.25
CA ALA A 158 -14.35 -6.52 -15.79
C ALA A 158 -13.38 -5.53 -15.10
N ARG A 159 -12.19 -5.25 -15.67
CA ARG A 159 -11.23 -4.24 -15.16
C ARG A 159 -11.72 -2.80 -15.22
N MET A 160 -12.71 -2.51 -16.05
CA MET A 160 -13.34 -1.19 -16.18
C MET A 160 -14.48 -1.01 -15.19
N ILE A 161 -15.00 -2.10 -14.61
CA ILE A 161 -16.11 -2.09 -13.67
C ILE A 161 -15.57 -1.99 -12.24
N LYS A 162 -16.01 -0.97 -11.51
CA LYS A 162 -15.65 -0.75 -10.11
C LYS A 162 -16.42 -1.70 -9.19
N ASN A 163 -17.74 -1.71 -9.32
CA ASN A 163 -18.61 -2.60 -8.56
C ASN A 163 -19.94 -2.81 -9.29
N MET A 164 -20.66 -3.85 -8.88
CA MET A 164 -22.05 -4.07 -9.27
C MET A 164 -22.88 -4.30 -8.01
N ALA A 165 -24.03 -3.63 -7.92
CA ALA A 165 -24.93 -3.69 -6.78
C ALA A 165 -26.37 -3.85 -7.25
N ARG A 166 -27.12 -4.71 -6.57
CA ARG A 166 -28.56 -4.82 -6.77
C ARG A 166 -29.29 -3.84 -5.86
N GLN A 167 -30.37 -3.25 -6.36
CA GLN A 167 -31.33 -2.47 -5.58
C GLN A 167 -32.73 -2.99 -5.89
N THR A 168 -33.55 -3.15 -4.85
CA THR A 168 -34.95 -3.54 -4.99
C THR A 168 -35.78 -2.35 -4.56
N GLU A 169 -36.59 -1.82 -5.48
CA GLU A 169 -37.43 -0.65 -5.23
C GLU A 169 -38.83 -0.95 -5.77
N GLY A 170 -39.85 -0.90 -4.90
CA GLY A 170 -41.26 -1.07 -5.30
C GLY A 170 -41.57 -2.41 -5.98
N GLY A 171 -40.89 -3.50 -5.63
CA GLY A 171 -41.09 -4.83 -6.24
C GLY A 171 -40.34 -5.04 -7.56
N VAL A 172 -39.66 -4.02 -8.07
CA VAL A 172 -38.82 -4.08 -9.26
C VAL A 172 -37.35 -4.20 -8.84
N GLN A 173 -36.59 -5.02 -9.57
CA GLN A 173 -35.16 -5.19 -9.32
C GLN A 173 -34.33 -4.39 -10.32
N PHE A 174 -33.35 -3.69 -9.78
CA PHE A 174 -32.36 -2.92 -10.52
C PHE A 174 -30.97 -3.47 -10.25
N LEU A 175 -30.16 -3.59 -11.30
CA LEU A 175 -28.73 -3.83 -11.20
C LEU A 175 -27.98 -2.58 -11.62
N ARG A 176 -27.26 -1.97 -10.68
CA ARG A 176 -26.39 -0.84 -10.91
C ARG A 176 -24.96 -1.31 -11.12
N VAL A 177 -24.40 -0.98 -12.26
CA VAL A 177 -23.01 -1.22 -12.65
C VAL A 177 -22.27 0.11 -12.56
N ASN A 178 -21.32 0.24 -11.63
CA ASN A 178 -20.49 1.43 -11.52
C ASN A 178 -19.13 1.17 -12.17
N PHE A 179 -18.67 2.13 -12.97
CA PHE A 179 -17.43 2.04 -13.71
C PHE A 179 -16.33 2.90 -13.07
N PHE A 180 -15.10 2.54 -13.35
CA PHE A 180 -13.96 3.40 -13.04
C PHE A 180 -14.00 4.63 -13.93
N THR A 181 -13.88 5.81 -13.31
CA THR A 181 -13.81 7.10 -14.00
C THR A 181 -12.58 7.85 -13.49
N PRO A 182 -11.94 8.73 -14.30
CA PRO A 182 -10.83 9.55 -13.84
C PRO A 182 -11.21 10.30 -12.55
N GLY A 183 -10.38 10.17 -11.51
CA GLY A 183 -10.65 10.76 -10.18
C GLY A 183 -11.48 9.87 -9.25
N ASN A 184 -11.96 8.70 -9.68
CA ASN A 184 -12.76 7.80 -8.87
C ASN A 184 -12.23 6.36 -8.91
N GLY A 185 -11.21 6.09 -8.08
CA GLY A 185 -10.72 4.74 -7.75
C GLY A 185 -9.40 4.34 -8.41
N LYS A 186 -9.17 4.70 -9.67
CA LYS A 186 -7.89 4.49 -10.38
C LYS A 186 -7.17 5.82 -10.62
N GLY A 187 -5.85 5.77 -10.82
CA GLY A 187 -5.05 6.95 -11.10
C GLY A 187 -5.53 7.61 -12.39
N VAL A 188 -5.47 8.95 -12.47
CA VAL A 188 -5.87 9.67 -13.71
C VAL A 188 -5.04 9.18 -14.91
N ASP A 189 -3.77 8.81 -14.67
CA ASP A 189 -2.84 8.26 -15.66
C ASP A 189 -3.18 6.85 -16.15
N ASP A 190 -4.01 6.10 -15.43
CA ASP A 190 -4.44 4.75 -15.83
C ASP A 190 -5.44 4.80 -16.99
N PHE A 191 -6.13 5.94 -17.14
CA PHE A 191 -7.11 6.16 -18.18
C PHE A 191 -6.43 6.77 -19.43
N PRO A 192 -7.00 6.53 -20.63
CA PRO A 192 -6.63 7.34 -21.79
C PRO A 192 -6.76 8.82 -21.45
N ALA A 193 -5.89 9.69 -22.01
CA ALA A 193 -6.03 11.13 -21.80
C ALA A 193 -7.44 11.58 -22.21
N ALA A 194 -8.16 12.21 -21.28
CA ALA A 194 -9.47 12.78 -21.54
C ALA A 194 -9.31 13.96 -22.50
N GLY A 195 -9.53 13.72 -23.79
CA GLY A 195 -9.64 14.78 -24.79
C GLY A 195 -11.04 15.42 -24.76
N PRO A 196 -11.24 16.57 -25.42
CA PRO A 196 -12.53 17.28 -25.46
C PRO A 196 -13.69 16.47 -26.07
N ARG A 197 -13.39 15.34 -26.75
CA ARG A 197 -14.37 14.41 -27.34
C ARG A 197 -14.49 13.06 -26.62
N ARG A 198 -13.83 12.85 -25.47
CA ARG A 198 -13.87 11.57 -24.75
C ARG A 198 -14.73 11.69 -23.50
N ALA A 199 -15.86 10.98 -23.50
CA ALA A 199 -16.70 10.81 -22.34
C ALA A 199 -16.43 9.45 -21.68
N TYR A 200 -16.63 9.37 -20.36
CA TYR A 200 -16.57 8.13 -19.61
C TYR A 200 -17.94 7.82 -19.04
N ILE A 201 -18.34 6.56 -19.11
CA ILE A 201 -19.54 6.07 -18.46
C ILE A 201 -19.23 5.95 -16.97
N LYS A 202 -20.02 6.61 -16.11
CA LYS A 202 -19.88 6.52 -14.65
C LYS A 202 -20.65 5.34 -14.09
N GLU A 203 -21.90 5.19 -14.52
CA GLU A 203 -22.79 4.14 -14.06
C GLU A 203 -23.81 3.77 -15.14
N LEU A 204 -24.26 2.52 -15.10
CA LEU A 204 -25.40 2.02 -15.86
C LEU A 204 -26.33 1.30 -14.89
N SER A 205 -27.64 1.50 -15.05
CA SER A 205 -28.66 0.85 -14.23
C SER A 205 -29.61 0.08 -15.13
N PHE A 206 -29.69 -1.22 -14.92
CA PHE A 206 -30.58 -2.12 -15.66
C PHE A 206 -31.75 -2.53 -14.79
N ARG A 207 -32.97 -2.35 -15.31
CA ARG A 207 -34.18 -2.94 -14.74
C ARG A 207 -34.31 -4.37 -15.25
N CYS A 208 -34.62 -5.32 -14.37
CA CYS A 208 -34.83 -6.70 -14.77
C CYS A 208 -35.97 -7.32 -13.96
N GLU A 209 -36.78 -8.11 -14.64
CA GLU A 209 -37.89 -8.84 -14.03
C GLU A 209 -37.39 -10.18 -13.45
N GLU A 210 -36.44 -10.81 -14.12
CA GLU A 210 -35.87 -12.09 -13.70
C GLU A 210 -34.70 -11.89 -12.71
N ALA A 211 -34.99 -12.11 -11.43
CA ALA A 211 -34.01 -12.01 -10.35
C ALA A 211 -32.83 -12.99 -10.50
N VAL A 212 -33.11 -14.18 -11.04
CA VAL A 212 -32.14 -15.29 -11.18
C VAL A 212 -30.99 -14.92 -12.12
N ASN A 213 -31.30 -14.19 -13.21
CA ASN A 213 -30.28 -13.74 -14.15
C ASN A 213 -29.32 -12.75 -13.46
N MET A 214 -29.86 -11.82 -12.68
CA MET A 214 -29.06 -10.82 -11.94
C MET A 214 -28.15 -11.46 -10.90
N ASP A 215 -28.67 -12.42 -10.14
CA ASP A 215 -27.89 -13.12 -9.13
C ASP A 215 -26.77 -13.96 -9.77
N THR A 216 -27.02 -14.58 -10.92
CA THR A 216 -26.01 -15.30 -11.70
C THR A 216 -24.89 -14.37 -12.15
N VAL A 217 -25.23 -13.25 -12.80
CA VAL A 217 -24.25 -12.25 -13.27
C VAL A 217 -23.43 -11.67 -12.11
N LEU A 218 -24.06 -11.37 -10.97
CA LEU A 218 -23.36 -10.88 -9.77
C LEU A 218 -22.39 -11.91 -9.19
N ARG A 219 -22.75 -13.20 -9.19
CA ARG A 219 -21.87 -14.28 -8.74
C ARG A 219 -20.67 -14.44 -9.67
N SER A 220 -20.92 -14.55 -10.98
CA SER A 220 -19.89 -14.63 -12.01
C SER A 220 -18.92 -13.45 -11.94
N PHE A 221 -19.42 -12.24 -11.69
CA PHE A 221 -18.58 -11.06 -11.55
C PHE A 221 -17.66 -11.10 -10.33
N LYS A 222 -18.18 -11.52 -9.18
CA LYS A 222 -17.36 -11.67 -7.97
C LYS A 222 -16.28 -12.74 -8.17
N GLU A 223 -16.59 -13.81 -8.89
CA GLU A 223 -15.62 -14.84 -9.24
C GLU A 223 -14.51 -14.29 -10.14
N VAL A 224 -14.87 -13.59 -11.22
CA VAL A 224 -13.91 -12.94 -12.12
C VAL A 224 -13.05 -11.94 -11.34
N GLN A 225 -13.65 -11.07 -10.50
CA GLN A 225 -12.89 -10.15 -9.67
C GLN A 225 -11.88 -10.87 -8.74
N LYS A 226 -12.28 -11.99 -8.15
CA LYS A 226 -11.39 -12.80 -7.30
C LYS A 226 -10.24 -13.38 -8.12
N ARG A 227 -10.51 -13.93 -9.31
CA ARG A 227 -9.51 -14.50 -10.21
C ARG A 227 -8.53 -13.43 -10.69
N MET A 228 -9.01 -12.23 -11.03
CA MET A 228 -8.17 -11.12 -11.47
C MET A 228 -7.27 -10.60 -10.36
N LYS A 229 -7.78 -10.49 -9.14
CA LYS A 229 -6.98 -10.12 -7.96
C LYS A 229 -5.90 -11.16 -7.68
N GLN A 230 -6.22 -12.44 -7.78
CA GLN A 230 -5.23 -13.52 -7.63
C GLN A 230 -4.15 -13.48 -8.72
N LYS A 231 -4.51 -13.19 -9.97
CA LYS A 231 -3.54 -13.01 -11.07
C LYS A 231 -2.62 -11.81 -10.83
N GLU A 232 -3.12 -10.71 -10.28
CA GLU A 232 -2.28 -9.53 -9.94
C GLU A 232 -1.40 -9.78 -8.72
N ASP A 233 -1.95 -10.33 -7.65
CA ASP A 233 -1.20 -10.68 -6.45
C ASP A 233 -0.15 -11.76 -6.75
N GLY A 234 -0.44 -12.66 -7.70
CA GLY A 234 0.47 -13.67 -8.24
C GLY A 234 1.38 -13.18 -9.36
N GLY A 235 1.33 -11.89 -9.73
CA GLY A 235 2.14 -11.32 -10.82
C GLY A 235 3.59 -11.76 -10.68
N GLU A 236 4.11 -12.36 -11.77
CA GLU A 236 5.35 -13.12 -11.87
C GLU A 236 6.37 -12.70 -10.83
N VAL A 237 6.41 -13.44 -9.73
CA VAL A 237 7.67 -13.53 -9.02
C VAL A 237 8.55 -14.32 -9.96
N GLN A 238 9.35 -13.60 -10.77
CA GLN A 238 10.52 -14.17 -11.42
C GLN A 238 11.46 -14.61 -10.29
N GLN A 239 11.11 -15.73 -9.64
CA GLN A 239 12.06 -16.49 -8.87
C GLN A 239 13.16 -16.80 -9.87
N SER A 240 14.35 -16.26 -9.61
CA SER A 240 15.56 -16.62 -10.31
C SER A 240 15.58 -18.14 -10.48
N THR A 241 15.44 -18.60 -11.72
CA THR A 241 15.25 -19.99 -12.15
C THR A 241 16.53 -20.80 -12.02
N GLY A 242 17.12 -20.80 -10.83
CA GLY A 242 18.32 -21.57 -10.50
C GLY A 242 18.06 -22.48 -9.30
N GLU A 243 18.39 -23.75 -9.41
CA GLU A 243 18.44 -24.62 -8.25
C GLU A 243 19.69 -24.32 -7.41
N LEU A 244 19.56 -24.46 -6.09
CA LEU A 244 20.67 -24.27 -5.16
C LEU A 244 21.67 -25.42 -5.27
N ARG A 245 22.92 -25.10 -5.63
CA ARG A 245 24.04 -26.04 -5.69
C ARG A 245 24.61 -26.25 -4.30
N ARG A 246 24.20 -27.36 -3.68
CA ARG A 246 24.62 -27.73 -2.33
C ARG A 246 26.10 -28.11 -2.29
N LEU A 247 26.80 -27.58 -1.30
CA LEU A 247 28.13 -28.04 -0.92
C LEU A 247 28.02 -29.25 0.02
N GLY A 248 29.00 -30.16 -0.03
CA GLY A 248 29.08 -31.30 0.90
C GLY A 248 29.50 -30.89 2.32
N SER A 249 30.34 -29.86 2.42
CA SER A 249 30.66 -29.14 3.66
C SER A 249 30.24 -27.69 3.51
N PHE A 250 29.42 -27.19 4.43
CA PHE A 250 28.85 -25.85 4.37
C PHE A 250 28.93 -25.16 5.73
N PRO A 251 29.28 -23.86 5.78
CA PRO A 251 29.10 -23.06 6.98
C PRO A 251 27.62 -23.01 7.36
N CYS A 252 27.31 -23.27 8.63
CA CYS A 252 25.95 -23.23 9.14
C CYS A 252 25.84 -22.36 10.39
N LEU A 253 24.76 -21.56 10.47
CA LEU A 253 24.39 -20.78 11.64
C LEU A 253 23.06 -21.32 12.18
N ARG A 254 23.07 -21.82 13.41
CA ARG A 254 21.90 -22.39 14.09
C ARG A 254 21.22 -21.34 14.97
N ASP A 255 19.98 -21.64 15.36
CA ASP A 255 19.17 -20.82 16.27
C ASP A 255 18.93 -19.38 15.78
N LEU A 256 18.70 -19.25 14.48
CA LEU A 256 18.42 -17.96 13.84
C LEU A 256 16.92 -17.75 13.69
N SER A 257 16.44 -16.55 14.04
CA SER A 257 15.05 -16.15 13.74
C SER A 257 14.97 -15.41 12.42
N MET A 258 14.18 -15.89 11.46
CA MET A 258 13.98 -15.21 10.18
C MET A 258 12.83 -14.20 10.24
N ARG A 259 13.00 -13.08 9.55
CA ARG A 259 11.94 -12.10 9.27
C ARG A 259 11.91 -11.82 7.75
N PRO A 260 10.73 -11.82 7.11
CA PRO A 260 9.39 -12.02 7.68
C PRO A 260 9.12 -13.47 8.13
N ILE A 261 8.17 -13.60 9.05
CA ILE A 261 7.81 -14.88 9.68
C ILE A 261 7.08 -15.79 8.69
N PHE A 262 7.39 -17.09 8.74
CA PHE A 262 6.62 -18.11 8.06
C PHE A 262 5.26 -18.32 8.74
N GLY A 263 4.17 -17.97 8.04
CA GLY A 263 2.81 -18.18 8.53
C GLY A 263 2.38 -17.24 9.65
N THR A 264 1.33 -17.63 10.37
CA THR A 264 0.66 -16.78 11.36
C THR A 264 1.15 -17.13 12.76
N GLY A 265 1.99 -16.27 13.36
CA GLY A 265 2.13 -16.17 14.82
C GLY A 265 3.21 -17.00 15.51
N ARG A 266 3.94 -17.92 14.84
CA ARG A 266 5.08 -18.63 15.47
C ARG A 266 6.41 -18.05 15.03
N ARG A 267 7.35 -17.84 15.96
CA ARG A 267 8.72 -17.42 15.64
C ARG A 267 9.36 -18.46 14.71
N SER A 268 9.82 -18.01 13.56
CA SER A 268 10.51 -18.83 12.57
C SER A 268 11.97 -19.00 12.96
N VAL A 269 12.23 -19.86 13.95
CA VAL A 269 13.58 -20.24 14.35
C VAL A 269 14.08 -21.35 13.43
N GLY A 270 15.32 -21.28 12.97
CA GLY A 270 15.87 -22.20 11.99
C GLY A 270 17.39 -22.14 11.89
N THR A 271 17.91 -22.83 10.88
CA THR A 271 19.34 -22.88 10.56
C THR A 271 19.58 -22.27 9.18
N LEU A 272 20.58 -21.39 9.06
CA LEU A 272 21.02 -20.82 7.79
C LEU A 272 22.26 -21.57 7.30
N GLU A 273 22.20 -22.13 6.10
CA GLU A 273 23.26 -22.88 5.44
C GLU A 273 23.79 -22.07 4.26
N ALA A 274 25.12 -21.89 4.17
CA ALA A 274 25.76 -21.23 3.04
C ALA A 274 26.27 -22.28 2.02
N HIS A 275 25.77 -22.20 0.80
CA HIS A 275 26.10 -23.10 -0.30
C HIS A 275 26.83 -22.36 -1.44
N GLN A 276 27.16 -23.06 -2.52
CA GLN A 276 28.03 -22.52 -3.57
C GLN A 276 27.43 -21.29 -4.27
N ASN A 277 26.12 -21.29 -4.49
CA ASN A 277 25.42 -20.25 -5.25
C ASN A 277 24.31 -19.55 -4.46
N GLY A 278 24.23 -19.75 -3.14
CA GLY A 278 23.15 -19.17 -2.34
C GLY A 278 23.14 -19.61 -0.88
N PHE A 279 22.16 -19.09 -0.15
CA PHE A 279 21.82 -19.49 1.20
C PHE A 279 20.56 -20.36 1.22
N ARG A 280 20.48 -21.28 2.17
CA ARG A 280 19.26 -22.02 2.50
C ARG A 280 18.90 -21.80 3.95
N PHE A 281 17.70 -21.32 4.20
CA PHE A 281 17.14 -21.25 5.55
C PHE A 281 16.20 -22.43 5.77
N ASN A 282 16.56 -23.32 6.70
CA ASN A 282 15.77 -24.48 7.10
C ASN A 282 15.03 -24.16 8.40
N LEU A 283 13.71 -24.26 8.39
CA LEU A 283 12.88 -23.98 9.56
C LEU A 283 12.94 -25.13 10.56
N SER A 284 13.19 -24.83 11.84
CA SER A 284 13.24 -25.85 12.89
C SER A 284 11.82 -26.36 13.17
N GLY A 285 11.58 -27.66 12.93
CA GLY A 285 10.27 -28.30 13.14
C GLY A 285 9.30 -28.24 11.95
N GLY A 286 9.75 -27.83 10.75
CA GLY A 286 8.93 -27.82 9.54
C GLY A 286 9.68 -28.32 8.30
N LYS A 287 8.93 -28.69 7.25
CA LYS A 287 9.47 -29.03 5.92
C LYS A 287 9.73 -27.78 5.05
N ASP A 288 9.35 -26.60 5.56
CA ASP A 288 9.50 -25.34 4.85
C ASP A 288 10.98 -24.91 4.81
N LYS A 289 11.45 -24.64 3.60
CA LYS A 289 12.80 -24.16 3.30
C LYS A 289 12.71 -22.91 2.43
N VAL A 290 13.62 -21.97 2.63
CA VAL A 290 13.77 -20.80 1.75
C VAL A 290 15.17 -20.77 1.18
N ASP A 291 15.24 -20.84 -0.14
CA ASP A 291 16.47 -20.79 -0.91
C ASP A 291 16.64 -19.37 -1.48
N VAL A 292 17.80 -18.76 -1.21
CA VAL A 292 18.16 -17.42 -1.64
C VAL A 292 19.45 -17.49 -2.44
N LEU A 293 19.36 -17.30 -3.76
CA LEU A 293 20.53 -17.30 -4.64
C LEU A 293 21.32 -15.99 -4.50
N TYR A 294 22.64 -16.07 -4.58
CA TYR A 294 23.51 -14.89 -4.54
C TYR A 294 23.24 -13.92 -5.68
N SER A 295 22.87 -14.41 -6.86
CA SER A 295 22.49 -13.59 -8.02
C SER A 295 21.31 -12.66 -7.73
N SER A 296 20.41 -13.10 -6.87
CA SER A 296 19.17 -12.41 -6.50
C SER A 296 19.34 -11.45 -5.32
N VAL A 297 20.45 -11.51 -4.60
CA VAL A 297 20.78 -10.55 -3.54
C VAL A 297 21.32 -9.27 -4.17
N ARG A 298 20.75 -8.12 -3.81
CA ARG A 298 21.25 -6.79 -4.17
C ARG A 298 22.31 -6.34 -3.18
N ASN A 299 21.95 -6.34 -1.89
CA ASN A 299 22.84 -5.93 -0.80
C ASN A 299 22.75 -6.95 0.34
N ALA A 300 23.88 -7.26 0.97
CA ALA A 300 23.93 -7.98 2.24
C ALA A 300 24.53 -7.03 3.29
N ILE A 301 23.77 -6.78 4.36
CA ILE A 301 24.17 -5.85 5.44
C ILE A 301 24.31 -6.67 6.72
N PHE A 302 25.44 -6.52 7.38
CA PHE A 302 25.71 -7.10 8.69
C PHE A 302 25.75 -5.98 9.73
N GLU A 303 24.89 -6.08 10.74
CA GLU A 303 24.84 -5.17 11.87
C GLU A 303 25.30 -5.94 13.12
N PRO A 304 26.48 -5.61 13.68
CA PRO A 304 26.98 -6.21 14.91
C PRO A 304 26.18 -5.70 16.13
N CYS A 305 26.42 -6.34 17.27
CA CYS A 305 25.75 -6.04 18.55
C CYS A 305 26.32 -4.76 19.23
N GLU A 306 26.47 -3.66 18.50
CA GLU A 306 27.00 -2.39 19.03
C GLU A 306 25.85 -1.45 19.40
N GLY A 307 25.28 -1.66 20.59
CA GLY A 307 24.17 -0.85 21.11
C GLY A 307 22.76 -1.41 20.82
N SER A 308 22.66 -2.52 20.11
CA SER A 308 21.44 -3.32 19.92
C SER A 308 21.56 -4.65 20.70
N MET A 309 20.42 -5.28 21.04
CA MET A 309 20.43 -6.60 21.71
C MET A 309 20.50 -7.79 20.73
N VAL A 310 20.56 -7.53 19.43
CA VAL A 310 20.45 -8.57 18.39
C VAL A 310 21.47 -8.33 17.28
N VAL A 311 22.11 -9.39 16.82
CA VAL A 311 22.93 -9.37 15.61
C VAL A 311 22.02 -9.58 14.40
N LEU A 312 22.20 -8.76 13.35
CA LEU A 312 21.29 -8.76 12.21
C LEU A 312 22.05 -8.95 10.89
N ILE A 313 21.59 -9.93 10.10
CA ILE A 313 22.00 -10.12 8.71
C ILE A 313 20.80 -9.79 7.83
N HIS A 314 20.87 -8.67 7.10
CA HIS A 314 19.83 -8.24 6.19
C HIS A 314 20.21 -8.52 4.75
N LEU A 315 19.42 -9.35 4.07
CA LEU A 315 19.58 -9.62 2.65
C LEU A 315 18.49 -8.84 1.90
N ARG A 316 18.89 -7.78 1.21
CA ARG A 316 18.00 -7.04 0.31
C ARG A 316 18.01 -7.70 -1.05
N MET A 317 16.83 -8.08 -1.54
CA MET A 317 16.67 -8.77 -2.81
C MET A 317 16.55 -7.79 -3.99
N LYS A 318 17.00 -8.22 -5.17
CA LYS A 318 16.77 -7.51 -6.45
C LYS A 318 15.32 -7.64 -6.88
N ASN A 319 14.81 -8.87 -6.84
CA ASN A 319 13.44 -9.23 -7.16
C ASN A 319 12.75 -9.72 -5.89
N PRO A 320 11.45 -9.46 -5.71
CA PRO A 320 10.72 -9.97 -4.55
C PRO A 320 10.75 -11.50 -4.56
N ILE A 321 10.86 -12.13 -3.40
CA ILE A 321 10.72 -13.58 -3.23
C ILE A 321 9.44 -13.91 -2.47
N MET A 322 8.86 -15.06 -2.76
CA MET A 322 7.70 -15.58 -2.03
C MET A 322 8.18 -16.29 -0.77
N VAL A 323 7.84 -15.74 0.40
CA VAL A 323 8.06 -16.37 1.71
C VAL A 323 6.71 -16.58 2.36
N ALA A 324 6.33 -17.83 2.62
CA ALA A 324 5.08 -18.21 3.29
C ALA A 324 3.83 -17.47 2.78
N LYS A 325 3.67 -17.41 1.45
CA LYS A 325 2.55 -16.76 0.73
C LYS A 325 2.59 -15.22 0.70
N LYS A 326 3.65 -14.59 1.19
CA LYS A 326 3.86 -13.14 1.10
C LYS A 326 5.07 -12.81 0.24
N LYS A 327 4.93 -11.79 -0.60
CA LYS A 327 6.03 -11.20 -1.37
C LYS A 327 6.92 -10.38 -0.42
N THR A 328 8.23 -10.63 -0.46
CA THR A 328 9.24 -9.99 0.40
C THR A 328 10.42 -9.53 -0.45
N LEU A 329 10.97 -8.35 -0.14
CA LEU A 329 12.18 -7.78 -0.74
C LEU A 329 13.31 -7.72 0.29
#